data_AF-A0A4V3EMW9-F1
#
_entry.id   AF-A0A4V3EMW9-F1
#
_cell.length_a   1.000
_cell.length_b   1.000
_cell.length_c   1.000
_cell.angle_alpha   90.00
_cell.angle_beta   90.00
_cell.angle_gamma   90.00
#
_symmetry.space_group_name_H-M   'P 1'
#
loop_
_entity.id
_entity.type
_entity.pdbx_description
1 polymer ?
#
loop_
_entity_poly.entity_id
_entity_poly.type
_entity_poly.pdbx_seq_one_letter_code
_entity_poly.pdbx_strand_id
1 'polypeptide(L)'
;MIARARTSSVRPYRVLAAVGLFTALFAFTAATAWALASPELIYHWPLSMISDLGAGSCFTTDGRWICSPRAAWFNAGLLAAGALLIITSLIPHLGWGPFLRLAVAAAGGGLIMVAAFPSDSAPGLHMAGAVLALPVAAGSMMISGIRGEATPPTTASHRFSAARLRALLSATALLVSVVHLFPQWRLRGAAELASLSLLFLVIVLEAWSLLVRSGAEVTKGRPDRRPAADRSAAPQHR
;
A
#
# COMPACT_ATOMS: atom_id res chain seq x y z
N MET A 1 -21.99 -24.82 -33.33
CA MET A 1 -22.13 -24.53 -31.89
C MET A 1 -20.79 -23.99 -31.38
N ILE A 2 -20.65 -22.68 -31.21
CA ILE A 2 -19.43 -22.07 -30.69
C ILE A 2 -19.60 -21.91 -29.18
N ALA A 3 -18.80 -22.67 -28.42
CA ALA A 3 -18.77 -22.62 -26.98
C ALA A 3 -18.41 -21.19 -26.51
N ARG A 4 -19.33 -20.54 -25.79
CA ARG A 4 -19.02 -19.30 -25.06
C ARG A 4 -17.94 -19.64 -24.02
N ALA A 5 -16.73 -19.16 -24.25
CA ALA A 5 -15.69 -19.14 -23.24
C ALA A 5 -16.24 -18.48 -21.97
N ARG A 6 -16.27 -19.23 -20.86
CA ARG A 6 -16.51 -18.66 -19.53
C ARG A 6 -15.40 -17.66 -19.29
N THR A 7 -15.71 -16.37 -19.38
CA THR A 7 -14.83 -15.34 -18.84
C THR A 7 -14.77 -15.57 -17.33
N SER A 8 -13.65 -16.11 -16.86
CA SER A 8 -13.40 -16.25 -15.43
C SER A 8 -13.52 -14.87 -14.79
N SER A 9 -14.41 -14.74 -13.80
CA SER A 9 -14.60 -13.48 -13.09
C SER A 9 -13.26 -13.03 -12.48
N VAL A 10 -12.84 -11.79 -12.77
CA VAL A 10 -11.61 -11.18 -12.25
C VAL A 10 -11.81 -10.67 -10.81
N ARG A 11 -13.07 -10.55 -10.37
CA ARG A 11 -13.50 -10.13 -9.04
C ARG A 11 -12.76 -10.78 -7.85
N PRO A 12 -12.63 -12.12 -7.73
CA PRO A 12 -11.98 -12.73 -6.58
C PRO A 12 -10.53 -12.26 -6.42
N TYR A 13 -9.79 -12.08 -7.51
CA TYR A 13 -8.40 -11.60 -7.46
C TYR A 13 -8.30 -10.17 -6.92
N ARG A 14 -9.23 -9.28 -7.32
CA ARG A 14 -9.24 -7.89 -6.86
C ARG A 14 -9.65 -7.76 -5.39
N VAL A 15 -10.64 -8.54 -4.95
CA VAL A 15 -11.04 -8.58 -3.53
C VAL A 15 -9.90 -9.15 -2.69
N LEU A 16 -9.29 -10.25 -3.12
CA LEU A 16 -8.14 -10.84 -2.45
C LEU A 16 -6.98 -9.85 -2.32
N ALA A 17 -6.64 -9.14 -3.39
CA ALA A 17 -5.60 -8.12 -3.37
C ALA A 17 -5.93 -6.95 -2.42
N ALA A 18 -7.17 -6.45 -2.45
CA ALA A 18 -7.59 -5.39 -1.53
C ALA A 18 -7.50 -5.82 -0.06
N VAL A 19 -7.96 -7.04 0.26
CA VAL A 19 -7.81 -7.63 1.60
C VAL A 19 -6.35 -7.78 1.97
N GLY A 20 -5.50 -8.24 1.06
CA GLY A 20 -4.04 -8.34 1.25
C GLY A 20 -3.42 -6.99 1.61
N LEU A 21 -3.75 -5.92 0.87
CA LEU A 21 -3.29 -4.57 1.17
C LEU A 21 -3.74 -4.08 2.55
N PHE A 22 -5.04 -4.19 2.87
CA PHE A 22 -5.54 -3.76 4.18
C PHE A 22 -4.93 -4.56 5.33
N THR A 23 -4.74 -5.87 5.14
CA THR A 23 -4.12 -6.73 6.15
C THR A 23 -2.65 -6.37 6.35
N ALA A 24 -1.92 -6.03 5.28
CA ALA A 24 -0.55 -5.56 5.38
C ALA A 24 -0.44 -4.25 6.18
N LEU A 25 -1.31 -3.27 5.88
CA LEU A 25 -1.35 -2.00 6.61
C LEU A 25 -1.70 -2.22 8.08
N PHE A 26 -2.67 -3.09 8.37
CA PHE A 26 -3.04 -3.44 9.73
C PHE A 26 -1.91 -4.14 10.50
N ALA A 27 -1.21 -5.09 9.88
CA ALA A 27 -0.09 -5.77 10.51
C ALA A 27 1.02 -4.79 10.90
N PHE A 28 1.37 -3.87 10.00
CA PHE A 28 2.36 -2.83 10.28
C PHE A 28 1.89 -1.88 11.40
N THR A 29 0.67 -1.36 11.35
CA THR A 29 0.18 -0.39 12.34
C THR A 29 -0.02 -1.01 13.70
N ALA A 30 -0.56 -2.22 13.78
CA ALA A 30 -0.73 -2.95 15.03
C ALA A 30 0.63 -3.24 15.68
N ALA A 31 1.62 -3.68 14.90
CA ALA A 31 2.97 -3.92 15.41
C ALA A 31 3.67 -2.63 15.86
N THR A 32 3.54 -1.54 15.10
CA THR A 32 4.06 -0.21 15.48
C THR A 32 3.41 0.29 16.77
N ALA A 33 2.08 0.24 16.85
CA ALA A 33 1.34 0.67 18.04
C ALA A 33 1.70 -0.19 19.26
N TRP A 34 1.84 -1.50 19.08
CA TRP A 34 2.26 -2.41 20.14
C TRP A 34 3.66 -2.10 20.64
N ALA A 35 4.60 -1.81 19.75
CA ALA A 35 5.96 -1.40 20.13
C ALA A 35 5.98 -0.06 20.86
N LEU A 36 5.23 0.93 20.37
CA LEU A 36 5.10 2.26 20.98
C LEU A 36 4.41 2.22 22.36
N ALA A 37 3.57 1.22 22.61
CA ALA A 37 2.89 1.04 23.89
C ALA A 37 3.76 0.38 24.97
N SER A 38 5.08 0.20 24.75
CA SER A 38 5.98 -0.30 25.80
C SER A 38 6.22 0.79 26.84
N PRO A 39 5.97 0.56 28.15
CA PRO A 39 6.18 1.58 29.17
C PRO A 39 7.65 1.97 29.35
N GLU A 40 8.59 1.13 28.93
CA GLU A 40 10.03 1.36 29.00
C GLU A 40 10.57 2.15 27.79
N LEU A 41 9.73 2.43 26.78
CA LEU A 41 10.12 3.16 25.59
C LEU A 41 9.90 4.67 25.78
N ILE A 42 10.96 5.45 25.62
CA ILE A 42 10.88 6.91 25.50
C ILE A 42 11.09 7.28 24.04
N TYR A 43 9.99 7.54 23.32
CA TYR A 43 10.03 7.83 21.88
C TYR A 43 9.98 9.34 21.60
N HIS A 44 11.04 9.87 20.98
CA HIS A 44 11.13 11.29 20.64
C HIS A 44 10.76 11.52 19.18
N TRP A 45 9.48 11.78 18.90
CA TRP A 45 8.92 11.89 17.54
C TRP A 45 9.75 12.69 16.50
N PRO A 46 10.37 13.83 16.83
CA PRO A 46 11.16 14.57 15.83
C PRO A 46 12.46 13.86 15.43
N LEU A 47 13.03 13.06 16.32
CA LEU A 47 14.39 12.53 16.21
C LEU A 47 14.44 11.01 16.05
N SER A 48 13.54 10.29 16.71
CA SER A 48 13.40 8.84 16.66
C SER A 48 12.68 8.42 15.40
N MET A 49 13.27 7.46 14.71
CA MET A 49 12.74 6.86 13.51
C MET A 49 11.78 5.71 13.87
N ILE A 50 10.72 5.51 13.09
CA ILE A 50 9.81 4.38 13.32
C ILE A 50 10.57 3.07 13.16
N SER A 51 11.51 3.03 12.22
CA SER A 51 12.46 1.92 12.06
C SER A 51 13.41 1.71 13.25
N ASP A 52 13.62 2.71 14.13
CA ASP A 52 14.37 2.51 15.39
C ASP A 52 13.64 1.54 16.33
N LEU A 53 12.32 1.33 16.17
CA LEU A 53 11.55 0.32 16.91
C LEU A 53 11.98 -1.11 16.57
N GLY A 54 12.71 -1.32 15.47
CA GLY A 54 13.23 -2.62 15.07
C GLY A 54 14.59 -2.99 15.66
N ALA A 55 15.24 -2.07 16.39
CA ALA A 55 16.56 -2.30 16.97
C ALA A 55 16.54 -3.44 18.00
N GLY A 56 17.38 -4.46 17.79
CA GLY A 56 17.42 -5.66 18.64
C GLY A 56 18.16 -5.43 19.97
N SER A 57 19.02 -4.42 20.02
CA SER A 57 19.77 -4.00 21.19
C SER A 57 19.60 -2.49 21.44
N CYS A 58 19.98 -2.06 22.65
CA CYS A 58 19.94 -0.64 22.99
C CYS A 58 21.30 0.01 22.71
N PHE A 59 21.32 1.11 21.97
CA PHE A 59 22.54 1.72 21.45
C PHE A 59 22.40 3.22 21.24
N THR A 60 23.53 3.92 21.16
CA THR A 60 23.59 5.35 20.87
C THR A 60 24.01 5.57 19.43
N THR A 61 23.26 6.38 18.68
CA THR A 61 23.67 6.83 17.33
C THR A 61 23.20 8.24 17.07
N ASP A 62 24.04 9.07 16.44
CA ASP A 62 23.79 10.50 16.20
C ASP A 62 23.36 11.28 17.46
N GLY A 63 23.92 10.94 18.63
CA GLY A 63 23.60 11.59 19.89
C GLY A 63 22.21 11.28 20.47
N ARG A 64 21.49 10.28 19.93
CA ARG A 64 20.24 9.75 20.53
C ARG A 64 20.44 8.34 21.06
N TRP A 65 19.79 8.04 22.18
CA TRP A 65 19.64 6.70 22.72
C TRP A 65 18.43 6.00 22.07
N ILE A 66 18.63 4.79 21.56
CA ILE A 66 17.59 3.94 20.97
C ILE A 66 17.49 2.67 21.80
N CYS A 67 16.28 2.28 22.16
CA CYS A 67 16.01 1.04 22.87
C CYS A 67 14.56 0.62 22.58
N SER A 68 14.35 -0.57 22.02
CA SER A 68 13.01 -1.07 21.66
C SER A 68 12.74 -2.42 22.33
N PRO A 69 12.08 -2.44 23.51
CA PRO A 69 11.82 -3.68 24.25
C PRO A 69 10.97 -4.70 23.46
N ARG A 70 10.19 -4.22 22.48
CA ARG A 70 9.26 -5.02 21.67
C ARG A 70 9.73 -5.15 20.21
N ALA A 71 11.03 -5.00 19.95
CA ALA A 71 11.59 -5.07 18.60
C ALA A 71 11.22 -6.35 17.84
N ALA A 72 11.20 -7.50 18.51
CA ALA A 72 10.80 -8.77 17.90
C ALA A 72 9.38 -8.72 17.31
N TRP A 73 8.43 -8.15 18.04
CA TRP A 73 7.04 -7.99 17.58
C TRP A 73 6.93 -6.97 16.44
N PHE A 74 7.65 -5.86 16.55
CA PHE A 74 7.72 -4.86 15.50
C PHE A 74 8.23 -5.48 14.18
N ASN A 75 9.39 -6.12 14.23
CA ASN A 75 10.01 -6.76 13.06
C ASN A 75 9.15 -7.89 12.49
N ALA A 76 8.48 -8.69 13.32
CA ALA A 76 7.54 -9.71 12.85
C ALA A 76 6.35 -9.08 12.08
N GLY A 77 5.82 -7.96 12.56
CA GLY A 77 4.79 -7.20 11.86
C GLY A 77 5.25 -6.64 10.51
N LEU A 78 6.48 -6.11 10.45
CA LEU A 78 7.08 -5.63 9.20
C LEU A 78 7.28 -6.78 8.19
N LEU A 79 7.79 -7.93 8.64
CA LEU A 79 7.93 -9.13 7.80
C LEU A 79 6.58 -9.58 7.24
N ALA A 80 5.55 -9.67 8.08
CA ALA A 80 4.21 -10.07 7.66
C ALA A 80 3.61 -9.07 6.67
N ALA A 81 3.70 -7.77 6.96
CA ALA A 81 3.25 -6.72 6.05
C ALA A 81 3.98 -6.78 4.71
N GLY A 82 5.31 -6.92 4.74
CA GLY A 82 6.14 -6.99 3.55
C GLY A 82 5.83 -8.20 2.67
N ALA A 83 5.65 -9.38 3.28
CA ALA A 83 5.27 -10.60 2.57
C ALA A 83 3.88 -10.46 1.90
N LEU A 84 2.90 -9.87 2.60
CA LEU A 84 1.57 -9.62 2.05
C LEU A 84 1.60 -8.65 0.86
N LEU A 85 2.42 -7.60 0.92
CA LEU A 85 2.60 -6.68 -0.21
C LEU A 85 3.24 -7.37 -1.41
N ILE A 86 4.29 -8.17 -1.20
CA ILE A 86 4.92 -8.97 -2.27
C ILE A 86 3.90 -9.91 -2.92
N ILE A 87 3.18 -10.71 -2.12
CA ILE A 87 2.17 -11.63 -2.62
C ILE A 87 1.11 -10.87 -3.42
N THR A 88 0.63 -9.73 -2.90
CA THR A 88 -0.36 -8.90 -3.58
C THR A 88 0.15 -8.37 -4.92
N SER A 89 1.42 -7.95 -5.00
CA SER A 89 2.04 -7.45 -6.22
C SER A 89 2.12 -8.50 -7.34
N LEU A 90 2.07 -9.79 -6.99
CA LEU A 90 2.12 -10.93 -7.91
C LEU A 90 0.73 -11.39 -8.37
N ILE A 91 -0.35 -10.92 -7.75
CA ILE A 91 -1.71 -11.32 -8.14
C ILE A 91 -1.99 -10.89 -9.59
N PRO A 92 -2.44 -11.81 -10.46
CA PRO A 92 -2.72 -11.50 -11.86
C PRO A 92 -4.04 -10.72 -12.00
N HIS A 93 -4.25 -10.14 -13.18
CA HIS A 93 -5.53 -9.51 -13.57
C HIS A 93 -6.02 -8.31 -12.70
N LEU A 94 -5.15 -7.73 -11.85
CA LEU A 94 -5.48 -6.52 -11.09
C LEU A 94 -5.66 -5.26 -11.96
N GLY A 95 -5.19 -5.30 -13.22
CA GLY A 95 -5.12 -4.13 -14.09
C GLY A 95 -3.97 -3.17 -13.74
N TRP A 96 -3.15 -3.50 -12.73
CA TRP A 96 -1.96 -2.76 -12.35
C TRP A 96 -0.90 -2.82 -13.46
N GLY A 97 -0.32 -1.66 -13.78
CA GLY A 97 0.83 -1.55 -14.66
C GLY A 97 2.14 -1.92 -13.96
N PRO A 98 3.26 -1.94 -14.70
CA PRO A 98 4.55 -2.37 -14.18
C PRO A 98 5.07 -1.49 -13.04
N PHE A 99 4.87 -0.17 -13.09
CA PHE A 99 5.38 0.72 -12.04
C PHE A 99 4.59 0.59 -10.75
N LEU A 100 3.27 0.36 -10.82
CA LEU A 100 2.50 0.09 -9.61
C LEU A 100 2.89 -1.25 -8.96
N ARG A 101 3.11 -2.29 -9.77
CA ARG A 101 3.58 -3.59 -9.27
C ARG A 101 4.96 -3.47 -8.64
N LEU A 102 5.89 -2.79 -9.32
CA LEU A 102 7.21 -2.49 -8.80
C LEU A 102 7.13 -1.72 -7.49
N ALA A 103 6.26 -0.72 -7.40
CA ALA A 103 6.09 0.06 -6.19
C ALA A 103 5.66 -0.78 -4.98
N VAL A 104 4.64 -1.61 -5.15
CA VAL A 104 4.13 -2.48 -4.09
C VAL A 104 5.15 -3.56 -3.72
N ALA A 105 5.85 -4.11 -4.72
CA ALA A 105 6.91 -5.07 -4.50
C ALA A 105 8.12 -4.46 -3.78
N ALA A 106 8.54 -3.24 -4.17
CA ALA A 106 9.61 -2.50 -3.50
C ALA A 106 9.23 -2.17 -2.06
N ALA A 107 8.02 -1.67 -1.82
CA ALA A 107 7.50 -1.45 -0.45
C ALA A 107 7.59 -2.74 0.38
N GLY A 108 7.12 -3.87 -0.16
CA GLY A 108 7.14 -5.14 0.54
C GLY A 108 8.54 -5.69 0.81
N GLY A 109 9.41 -5.68 -0.22
CA GLY A 109 10.80 -6.13 -0.11
C GLY A 109 11.62 -5.26 0.85
N GLY A 110 11.41 -3.95 0.82
CA GLY A 110 12.08 -3.01 1.71
C GLY A 110 11.68 -3.23 3.18
N LEU A 111 10.38 -3.46 3.46
CA LEU A 111 9.92 -3.80 4.81
C LEU A 111 10.54 -5.11 5.31
N ILE A 112 10.63 -6.14 4.46
CA ILE A 112 11.30 -7.40 4.81
C ILE A 112 12.78 -7.16 5.14
N MET A 113 13.49 -6.37 4.33
CA MET A 113 14.90 -6.06 4.56
C MET A 113 15.10 -5.28 5.87
N VAL A 114 14.31 -4.24 6.13
CA VAL A 114 14.39 -3.44 7.36
C VAL A 114 14.17 -4.30 8.60
N ALA A 115 13.24 -5.25 8.54
CA ALA A 115 12.95 -6.15 9.65
C ALA A 115 14.01 -7.25 9.86
N ALA A 116 14.54 -7.80 8.77
CA ALA A 116 15.56 -8.85 8.80
C ALA A 116 16.95 -8.31 9.15
N PHE A 117 17.21 -7.04 8.84
CA PHE A 117 18.47 -6.34 9.08
C PHE A 117 18.22 -5.09 9.93
N PRO A 118 18.08 -5.24 11.26
CA PRO A 118 17.97 -4.12 12.18
C PRO A 118 19.14 -3.13 12.07
N SER A 119 18.87 -1.86 12.35
CA SER A 119 19.83 -0.76 12.19
C SER A 119 21.06 -0.88 13.10
N ASP A 120 20.94 -1.56 14.24
CA ASP A 120 22.01 -1.81 15.20
C ASP A 120 22.98 -2.92 14.77
N SER A 121 22.51 -3.87 13.95
CA SER A 121 23.31 -5.05 13.56
C SER A 121 23.84 -4.98 12.12
N ALA A 122 23.08 -4.38 11.21
CA ALA A 122 23.40 -4.33 9.79
C ALA A 122 22.93 -3.01 9.14
N PRO A 123 23.48 -1.85 9.56
CA PRO A 123 22.99 -0.53 9.16
C PRO A 123 22.97 -0.28 7.65
N GLY A 124 23.92 -0.85 6.90
CA GLY A 124 23.96 -0.73 5.44
C GLY A 124 22.81 -1.44 4.74
N LEU A 125 22.48 -2.67 5.17
CA LEU A 125 21.35 -3.43 4.62
C LEU A 125 20.02 -2.86 5.08
N HIS A 126 19.95 -2.38 6.34
CA HIS A 126 18.81 -1.63 6.85
C HIS A 126 18.52 -0.41 5.96
N MET A 127 19.54 0.39 5.67
CA MET A 127 19.40 1.58 4.82
C MET A 127 18.98 1.21 3.40
N ALA A 128 19.53 0.15 2.81
CA ALA A 128 19.08 -0.34 1.51
C ALA A 128 17.59 -0.74 1.54
N GLY A 129 17.14 -1.40 2.60
CA GLY A 129 15.73 -1.72 2.83
C GLY A 129 14.86 -0.47 2.96
N ALA A 130 15.30 0.52 3.72
CA ALA A 130 14.60 1.81 3.87
C ALA A 130 14.49 2.56 2.53
N VAL A 131 15.56 2.59 1.73
CA VAL A 131 15.57 3.16 0.38
C VAL A 131 14.57 2.43 -0.54
N LEU A 132 14.50 1.10 -0.44
CA LEU A 132 13.57 0.32 -1.24
C LEU A 132 12.11 0.59 -0.82
N ALA A 133 11.85 0.59 0.50
CA ALA A 133 10.51 0.74 1.07
C ALA A 133 9.93 2.15 0.89
N LEU A 134 10.79 3.18 0.93
CA LEU A 134 10.37 4.58 0.92
C LEU A 134 10.59 5.24 -0.45
N PRO A 135 11.79 5.74 -0.83
CA PRO A 135 11.94 6.51 -2.06
C PRO A 135 11.71 5.68 -3.33
N VAL A 136 12.13 4.41 -3.41
CA VAL A 136 11.90 3.60 -4.62
C VAL A 136 10.41 3.28 -4.79
N ALA A 137 9.73 2.89 -3.71
CA ALA A 137 8.29 2.67 -3.73
C ALA A 137 7.53 3.96 -4.09
N ALA A 138 7.81 5.08 -3.43
CA ALA A 138 7.20 6.37 -3.68
C ALA A 138 7.43 6.85 -5.12
N GLY A 139 8.66 6.78 -5.61
CA GLY A 139 8.99 7.14 -7.00
C GLY A 139 8.24 6.27 -8.02
N SER A 140 8.15 4.96 -7.77
CA SER A 140 7.42 4.04 -8.63
C SER A 140 5.90 4.32 -8.61
N MET A 141 5.31 4.61 -7.43
CA MET A 141 3.89 5.02 -7.33
C MET A 141 3.61 6.36 -8.01
N MET A 142 4.54 7.31 -7.91
CA MET A 142 4.45 8.60 -8.59
C MET A 142 4.43 8.41 -10.11
N ILE A 143 5.37 7.65 -10.66
CA ILE A 143 5.42 7.33 -12.10
C ILE A 143 4.15 6.62 -12.53
N SER A 144 3.68 5.65 -11.74
CA SER A 144 2.41 4.95 -11.96
C SER A 144 1.21 5.92 -12.04
N GLY A 145 1.14 6.89 -11.13
CA GLY A 145 0.10 7.93 -11.12
C GLY A 145 0.16 8.84 -12.34
N ILE A 146 1.36 9.29 -12.73
CA ILE A 146 1.59 10.13 -13.93
C ILE A 146 1.17 9.39 -15.20
N ARG A 147 1.49 8.10 -15.29
CA ARG A 147 1.14 7.23 -16.43
C ARG A 147 -0.33 6.79 -16.42
N GLY A 148 -1.07 7.03 -15.34
CA GLY A 148 -2.45 6.58 -15.18
C GLY A 148 -2.58 5.06 -15.13
N GLU A 149 -1.53 4.36 -14.66
CA GLU A 149 -1.57 2.91 -14.50
C GLU A 149 -2.65 2.50 -13.50
N ALA A 150 -3.13 1.27 -13.65
CA ALA A 150 -4.25 0.74 -12.91
C ALA A 150 -5.66 1.19 -13.32
N THR A 151 -6.01 1.78 -14.48
CA THR A 151 -7.43 2.22 -14.73
C THR A 151 -7.89 2.06 -16.20
N PRO A 152 -9.08 1.46 -16.58
CA PRO A 152 -10.44 2.12 -16.64
C PRO A 152 -11.68 1.11 -16.61
N PRO A 153 -13.00 1.43 -16.91
CA PRO A 153 -13.72 2.65 -17.35
C PRO A 153 -15.07 2.92 -16.62
N THR A 154 -15.17 3.87 -15.69
CA THR A 154 -16.47 4.41 -15.26
C THR A 154 -16.31 5.89 -14.89
N THR A 155 -16.82 6.77 -15.76
CA THR A 155 -16.77 8.25 -15.72
C THR A 155 -15.36 8.88 -15.75
N ALA A 156 -15.09 9.69 -16.77
CA ALA A 156 -13.81 10.34 -16.98
C ALA A 156 -13.40 11.28 -15.82
N SER A 157 -14.36 11.82 -15.07
CA SER A 157 -14.12 12.76 -13.96
C SER A 157 -13.41 12.12 -12.76
N HIS A 158 -13.82 10.93 -12.32
CA HIS A 158 -13.19 10.20 -11.21
C HIS A 158 -11.82 9.57 -11.56
N ARG A 159 -11.54 9.44 -12.87
CA ARG A 159 -10.28 8.87 -13.38
C ARG A 159 -9.09 9.80 -13.16
N PHE A 160 -9.28 11.08 -13.46
CA PHE A 160 -8.21 12.08 -13.32
C PHE A 160 -7.91 12.38 -11.85
N SER A 161 -8.89 12.26 -10.95
CA SER A 161 -8.66 12.57 -9.53
C SER A 161 -7.80 11.52 -8.82
N ALA A 162 -8.07 10.22 -8.99
CA ALA A 162 -7.33 9.17 -8.26
C ALA A 162 -5.86 9.04 -8.71
N ALA A 163 -5.60 9.07 -10.02
CA ALA A 163 -4.24 8.98 -10.54
C ALA A 163 -3.40 10.22 -10.19
N ARG A 164 -3.99 11.42 -10.25
CA ARG A 164 -3.33 12.66 -9.79
C ARG A 164 -3.10 12.67 -8.29
N LEU A 165 -4.07 12.21 -7.49
CA LEU A 165 -3.92 12.11 -6.06
C LEU A 165 -2.79 11.14 -5.69
N ARG A 166 -2.74 9.96 -6.32
CA ARG A 166 -1.62 9.02 -6.19
C ARG A 166 -0.30 9.71 -6.50
N ALA A 167 -0.20 10.37 -7.66
CA ALA A 167 1.02 11.05 -8.08
C ALA A 167 1.46 12.14 -7.08
N LEU A 168 0.51 12.97 -6.61
CA LEU A 168 0.77 14.04 -5.66
C LEU A 168 1.25 13.48 -4.31
N LEU A 169 0.48 12.56 -3.72
CA LEU A 169 0.83 11.95 -2.43
C LEU A 169 2.20 11.25 -2.50
N SER A 170 2.45 10.52 -3.59
CA SER A 170 3.72 9.80 -3.79
C SER A 170 4.89 10.74 -4.07
N ALA A 171 4.68 11.85 -4.78
CA ALA A 171 5.71 12.87 -4.99
C ALA A 171 6.07 13.57 -3.67
N THR A 172 5.08 13.90 -2.84
CA THR A 172 5.32 14.45 -1.50
C THR A 172 6.02 13.41 -0.61
N ALA A 173 5.56 12.16 -0.62
CA ALA A 173 6.21 11.08 0.12
C ALA A 173 7.67 10.91 -0.30
N LEU A 174 7.96 10.94 -1.60
CA LEU A 174 9.31 10.85 -2.16
C LEU A 174 10.18 12.01 -1.69
N LEU A 175 9.70 13.26 -1.82
CA LEU A 175 10.42 14.45 -1.35
C LEU A 175 10.79 14.32 0.12
N VAL A 176 9.81 14.01 0.97
CA VAL A 176 10.02 13.85 2.42
C VAL A 176 10.97 12.68 2.72
N SER A 177 10.85 11.56 1.99
CA SER A 177 11.74 10.39 2.13
C SER A 177 13.18 10.73 1.77
N VAL A 178 13.41 11.56 0.75
CA VAL A 178 14.76 12.02 0.39
C VAL A 178 15.33 12.89 1.50
N VAL A 179 14.52 13.80 2.07
CA VAL A 179 15.03 14.65 3.16
C VAL A 179 15.32 13.82 4.42
N HIS A 180 14.56 12.74 4.65
CA HIS A 180 14.81 11.75 5.71
C HIS A 180 16.17 11.03 5.60
N LEU A 181 16.74 10.89 4.40
CA LEU A 181 18.05 10.25 4.20
C LEU A 181 19.25 11.11 4.63
N PHE A 182 19.04 12.38 4.98
CA PHE A 182 20.11 13.26 5.45
C PHE A 182 20.35 13.10 6.96
N PRO A 183 21.52 12.58 7.40
CA PRO A 183 21.76 12.18 8.80
C PRO A 183 21.65 13.32 9.82
N GLN A 184 21.92 14.56 9.39
CA GLN A 184 22.03 15.75 10.24
C GLN A 184 20.67 16.44 10.49
N TRP A 185 19.57 15.91 9.96
CA TRP A 185 18.30 16.64 9.98
C TRP A 185 17.52 16.45 11.28
N ARG A 186 17.26 17.56 11.97
CA ARG A 186 16.55 17.64 13.27
C ARG A 186 15.10 17.13 13.24
N LEU A 187 14.57 16.78 12.08
CA LEU A 187 13.17 16.35 11.87
C LEU A 187 13.05 14.99 11.17
N ARG A 188 14.13 14.19 11.13
CA ARG A 188 14.12 12.92 10.38
C ARG A 188 13.02 11.93 10.81
N GLY A 189 12.65 11.91 12.09
CA GLY A 189 11.61 11.02 12.62
C GLY A 189 10.22 11.47 12.16
N ALA A 190 9.98 12.78 12.20
CA ALA A 190 8.77 13.38 11.65
C ALA A 190 8.69 13.20 10.13
N ALA A 191 9.81 13.28 9.42
CA ALA A 191 9.88 13.04 7.98
C ALA A 191 9.57 11.57 7.63
N GLU A 192 10.15 10.60 8.35
CA GLU A 192 9.83 9.19 8.15
C GLU A 192 8.33 8.94 8.38
N LEU A 193 7.79 9.42 9.50
CA LEU A 193 6.37 9.28 9.84
C LEU A 193 5.47 9.88 8.75
N ALA A 194 5.80 11.08 8.26
CA ALA A 194 5.05 11.73 7.19
C ALA A 194 5.14 10.95 5.88
N SER A 195 6.33 10.46 5.50
CA SER A 195 6.52 9.65 4.29
C SER A 195 5.73 8.33 4.35
N LEU A 196 5.80 7.61 5.49
CA LEU A 196 5.04 6.40 5.74
C LEU A 196 3.53 6.66 5.68
N SER A 197 3.06 7.73 6.33
CA SER A 197 1.63 8.09 6.35
C SER A 197 1.10 8.38 4.94
N LEU A 198 1.87 9.09 4.10
CA LEU A 198 1.51 9.36 2.72
C LEU A 198 1.48 8.09 1.87
N LEU A 199 2.46 7.20 2.02
CA LEU A 199 2.46 5.90 1.34
C LEU A 199 1.30 5.01 1.79
N PHE A 200 0.98 5.03 3.08
CA PHE A 200 -0.20 4.35 3.63
C PHE A 200 -1.49 4.81 2.96
N LEU A 201 -1.69 6.13 2.83
CA LEU A 201 -2.85 6.70 2.15
C LEU A 201 -2.92 6.25 0.69
N VAL A 202 -1.78 6.17 -0.01
CA VAL A 202 -1.74 5.65 -1.38
C VAL A 202 -2.12 4.18 -1.45
N ILE A 203 -1.63 3.32 -0.54
CA ILE A 203 -2.03 1.91 -0.50
C ILE A 203 -3.52 1.75 -0.20
N VAL A 204 -4.08 2.55 0.72
CA VAL A 204 -5.53 2.59 0.99
C VAL A 204 -6.31 2.97 -0.26
N LEU A 205 -5.84 3.99 -0.99
CA LEU A 205 -6.45 4.43 -2.26
C LEU A 205 -6.47 3.29 -3.30
N GLU A 206 -5.38 2.51 -3.40
CA GLU A 206 -5.32 1.36 -4.31
C GLU A 206 -6.24 0.21 -3.87
N ALA A 207 -6.24 -0.13 -2.59
CA ALA A 207 -7.11 -1.16 -2.04
C ALA A 207 -8.59 -0.81 -2.28
N TRP A 208 -8.97 0.45 -2.01
CA TRP A 208 -10.31 0.96 -2.27
C TRP A 208 -10.66 0.91 -3.77
N SER A 209 -9.74 1.32 -4.64
CA SER A 209 -9.92 1.29 -6.09
C SER A 209 -10.20 -0.12 -6.62
N LEU A 210 -9.55 -1.13 -6.05
CA LEU A 210 -9.80 -2.54 -6.39
C LEU A 210 -11.21 -2.98 -5.95
N LEU A 211 -11.67 -2.59 -4.76
CA LEU A 211 -13.02 -2.91 -4.26
C LEU A 211 -14.12 -2.25 -5.10
N VAL A 212 -13.99 -0.96 -5.42
CA VAL A 212 -14.97 -0.23 -6.25
C VAL A 212 -15.16 -0.90 -7.61
N ARG A 213 -14.07 -1.32 -8.26
CA ARG A 213 -14.12 -2.03 -9.55
C ARG A 213 -14.75 -3.41 -9.44
N SER A 214 -14.51 -4.08 -8.32
CA SER A 214 -15.11 -5.38 -8.02
C SER A 214 -16.63 -5.26 -7.86
N GLY A 215 -17.12 -4.16 -7.30
CA GLY A 215 -18.55 -3.85 -7.19
C GLY A 215 -19.20 -3.49 -8.53
N ALA A 216 -18.53 -2.67 -9.36
CA ALA A 216 -19.07 -2.25 -10.66
C ALA A 216 -19.32 -3.42 -11.63
N GLU A 217 -18.52 -4.49 -11.56
CA GLU A 217 -18.74 -5.72 -12.35
C GLU A 217 -20.03 -6.45 -11.97
N VAL A 218 -20.44 -6.40 -10.70
CA VAL A 218 -21.69 -7.02 -10.23
C VAL A 218 -22.90 -6.32 -10.84
N THR A 219 -22.89 -4.99 -10.87
CA THR A 219 -24.01 -4.19 -11.39
C THR A 219 -24.21 -4.39 -12.90
N LYS A 220 -23.13 -4.50 -13.67
CA LYS A 220 -23.19 -4.70 -15.13
C LYS A 220 -23.68 -6.10 -15.53
N GLY A 221 -23.48 -7.10 -14.66
CA GLY A 221 -23.88 -8.48 -14.90
C GLY A 221 -25.34 -8.81 -14.55
N ARG A 222 -26.10 -7.89 -13.94
CA ARG A 222 -27.53 -8.11 -13.64
C ARG A 222 -28.32 -7.88 -14.94
N PRO A 223 -28.85 -8.92 -15.60
CA PRO A 223 -29.69 -8.72 -16.78
C PRO A 223 -30.85 -7.83 -16.36
N ASP A 224 -31.10 -6.79 -17.16
CA ASP A 224 -32.17 -5.83 -16.97
C ASP A 224 -33.49 -6.62 -16.96
N ARG A 225 -33.96 -7.02 -15.77
CA ARG A 225 -35.29 -7.58 -15.57
C ARG A 225 -36.27 -6.42 -15.73
N ARG A 226 -36.36 -5.87 -16.94
CA ARG A 226 -37.56 -5.13 -17.31
C ARG A 226 -38.70 -6.14 -17.20
N PRO A 227 -39.72 -5.89 -16.35
CA PRO A 227 -40.92 -6.70 -16.39
C PRO A 227 -41.37 -6.70 -17.85
N ALA A 228 -41.56 -7.89 -18.41
CA ALA A 228 -42.15 -8.04 -19.72
C ALA A 228 -43.51 -7.34 -19.65
N ALA A 229 -43.57 -6.12 -20.16
CA ALA A 229 -44.81 -5.40 -20.28
C ALA A 229 -45.73 -6.27 -21.13
N ASP A 230 -46.78 -6.72 -20.46
CA ASP A 230 -47.88 -7.53 -20.94
C ASP A 230 -48.36 -7.00 -22.30
N ARG A 231 -47.93 -7.65 -23.40
CA ARG A 231 -48.39 -7.35 -24.77
C ARG A 231 -49.72 -8.07 -25.05
N SER A 232 -50.64 -8.05 -24.10
CA SER A 232 -51.93 -8.74 -24.15
C SER A 232 -53.09 -7.75 -24.25
N ALA A 233 -53.03 -6.78 -25.15
CA ALA A 233 -54.18 -5.93 -25.46
C ALA A 233 -54.10 -5.37 -26.88
N ALA A 234 -54.27 -6.24 -27.87
CA ALA A 234 -54.72 -5.81 -29.20
C ALA A 234 -56.20 -6.23 -29.34
N PRO A 235 -57.14 -5.29 -29.46
CA PRO A 235 -58.54 -5.64 -29.78
C PRO A 235 -58.60 -6.18 -31.20
N GLN A 236 -59.19 -7.36 -31.37
CA GLN A 236 -59.55 -7.90 -32.68
C GLN A 236 -60.72 -7.10 -33.25
N HIS A 237 -60.53 -6.52 -34.43
CA HIS A 237 -61.62 -5.98 -35.25
C HIS A 237 -62.55 -7.11 -35.71
N ARG A 238 -63.84 -6.96 -35.44
CA ARG A 238 -64.96 -7.45 -36.26
C ARG A 238 -66.07 -6.43 -36.23
#